data_AF-A0A975M1E5-F1
#
_entry.id   AF-A0A975M1E5-F1
#
_cell.length_a   1.000
_cell.length_b   1.000
_cell.length_c   1.000
_cell.angle_alpha   90.00
_cell.angle_beta   90.00
_cell.angle_gamma   90.00
#
_symmetry.space_group_name_H-M   'P 1'
#
loop_
_entity.id
_entity.type
_entity.pdbx_description
1 polymer ?
#
loop_
_entity_poly.entity_id
_entity_poly.type
_entity_poly.pdbx_seq_one_letter_code
_entity_poly.pdbx_strand_id
1 'polypeptide(L)'
;MLDLKSKKAGSMVDRKRAKIFIVKYKRKEKVILGQINDFTGYANLMMIRVEENQMVDVKYRVLEGSCALGYTQKKQFHVITEEDCEKQIKLDAHKGFIRFRVIGEKASVHLEIKMINKDI
;
A
#
# COMPACT_ATOMS: atom_id res chain seq x y z
N MET A 1 11.21 -7.53 13.25
CA MET A 1 9.75 -7.29 13.37
C MET A 1 9.51 -5.82 13.10
N LEU A 2 8.73 -5.49 12.07
CA LEU A 2 8.43 -4.09 11.71
C LEU A 2 7.63 -3.45 12.86
N ASP A 3 8.15 -2.38 13.47
CA ASP A 3 7.42 -1.65 14.52
C ASP A 3 6.39 -0.72 13.89
N LEU A 4 5.27 -1.30 13.47
CA LEU A 4 4.13 -0.62 12.85
C LEU A 4 3.27 0.17 13.86
N LYS A 5 3.49 -0.03 15.17
CA LYS A 5 2.71 0.60 16.25
C LYS A 5 3.32 1.92 16.75
N SER A 6 4.59 2.18 16.47
CA SER A 6 5.20 3.45 16.88
C SER A 6 4.66 4.62 16.05
N LYS A 7 4.34 5.74 16.72
CA LYS A 7 4.08 7.05 16.08
C LYS A 7 5.18 7.49 15.08
N LYS A 8 6.34 6.80 15.06
CA LYS A 8 7.44 6.97 14.10
C LYS A 8 7.16 6.41 12.70
N ALA A 9 6.24 5.45 12.54
CA ALA A 9 5.81 4.97 11.22
C ALA A 9 5.22 6.11 10.35
N GLY A 10 4.69 7.16 11.00
CA GLY A 10 4.21 8.37 10.33
C GLY A 10 5.26 9.47 10.10
N SER A 11 6.45 9.42 10.72
CA SER A 11 7.27 10.64 10.89
C SER A 11 8.78 10.54 10.61
N MET A 12 9.44 9.39 10.55
CA MET A 12 10.89 9.39 10.30
C MET A 12 11.33 8.09 9.63
N VAL A 13 11.34 8.07 8.29
CA VAL A 13 12.24 7.16 7.57
C VAL A 13 12.70 7.82 6.28
N ASP A 14 13.98 7.64 6.00
CA ASP A 14 14.80 8.23 4.94
C ASP A 14 14.09 8.18 3.56
N ARG A 15 13.74 9.35 2.99
CA ARG A 15 13.02 9.46 1.70
C ARG A 15 13.85 9.05 0.48
N LYS A 16 15.06 8.50 0.65
CA LYS A 16 16.16 8.65 -0.34
C LYS A 16 16.84 7.39 -0.87
N ARG A 17 16.31 6.19 -0.64
CA ARG A 17 16.87 4.97 -1.26
C ARG A 17 15.76 4.11 -1.80
N ALA A 18 15.27 4.39 -3.00
CA ALA A 18 14.55 3.43 -3.81
C ALA A 18 15.17 3.51 -5.20
N LYS A 19 15.77 2.42 -5.70
CA LYS A 19 16.51 2.45 -6.97
C LYS A 19 15.58 2.46 -8.17
N ILE A 20 14.40 1.84 -8.06
CA ILE A 20 13.35 1.84 -9.07
C ILE A 20 12.01 1.95 -8.36
N PHE A 21 11.20 2.93 -8.76
CA PHE A 21 9.85 3.16 -8.25
C PHE A 21 8.92 3.36 -9.45
N ILE A 22 8.23 2.29 -9.87
CA ILE A 22 7.25 2.35 -10.96
C ILE A 22 5.89 2.11 -10.35
N VAL A 23 5.11 3.19 -10.19
CA VAL A 23 3.69 3.08 -9.86
C VAL A 23 2.86 3.62 -11.01
N LYS A 24 2.06 2.74 -11.63
CA LYS A 24 1.14 3.08 -12.72
C LYS A 24 -0.28 2.95 -12.23
N TYR A 25 -1.11 3.95 -12.53
CA TYR A 25 -2.54 3.90 -12.24
C TYR A 25 -3.36 3.87 -13.53
N LYS A 26 -4.11 2.80 -13.73
CA LYS A 26 -5.06 2.69 -14.85
C LYS A 26 -6.42 3.22 -14.41
N ARG A 27 -6.72 4.48 -14.74
CA ARG A 27 -7.95 5.17 -14.28
C ARG A 27 -9.25 4.42 -14.60
N LYS A 28 -9.36 3.84 -15.81
CA LYS A 28 -10.56 3.10 -16.25
C LYS A 28 -10.79 1.84 -15.42
N GLU A 29 -9.71 1.15 -15.07
CA GLU A 29 -9.75 -0.11 -14.31
C GLU A 29 -9.65 0.12 -12.78
N LYS A 30 -9.32 1.35 -12.35
CA LYS A 30 -8.95 1.71 -10.98
C LYS A 30 -7.90 0.75 -10.37
N VAL A 31 -6.88 0.43 -11.15
CA VAL A 31 -5.79 -0.49 -10.76
C VAL A 31 -4.51 0.30 -10.49
N ILE A 32 -3.86 0.01 -9.37
CA ILE A 32 -2.52 0.46 -9.00
C ILE A 32 -1.55 -0.70 -9.22
N LEU A 33 -0.58 -0.53 -10.12
CA LEU A 33 0.51 -1.49 -10.33
C LEU A 33 1.79 -0.87 -9.80
N GLY A 34 2.53 -1.60 -8.97
CA GLY A 34 3.73 -1.09 -8.30
C GLY A 34 4.88 -2.08 -8.31
N GLN A 35 6.06 -1.64 -8.77
CA GLN A 35 7.33 -2.31 -8.49
C GLN A 35 8.27 -1.33 -7.79
N ILE A 36 8.78 -1.74 -6.63
CA ILE A 36 9.68 -0.94 -5.80
C ILE A 36 10.87 -1.79 -5.41
N ASN A 37 12.08 -1.39 -5.81
CA ASN A 37 13.29 -2.15 -5.54
C ASN A 37 14.20 -1.40 -4.56
N ASP A 38 14.78 -2.15 -3.62
CA ASP A 38 15.81 -1.72 -2.67
C ASP A 38 15.40 -0.44 -1.92
N PHE A 39 14.39 -0.56 -1.04
CA PHE A 39 13.92 0.54 -0.21
C PHE A 39 13.86 0.26 1.28
N THR A 40 14.05 1.30 2.07
CA THR A 40 13.85 1.28 3.52
C THR A 40 13.02 2.49 3.91
N GLY A 41 12.02 2.28 4.77
CA GLY A 41 11.04 3.29 5.14
C GLY A 41 9.73 3.14 4.42
N TYR A 42 9.03 4.25 4.23
CA TYR A 42 7.71 4.24 3.60
C TYR A 42 7.76 4.78 2.16
N ALA A 43 6.97 4.19 1.29
CA ALA A 43 6.74 4.70 -0.06
C ALA A 43 5.23 4.93 -0.30
N ASN A 44 4.89 6.10 -0.83
CA ASN A 44 3.51 6.42 -1.19
C ASN A 44 3.20 5.81 -2.55
N LEU A 45 2.17 4.97 -2.65
CA LEU A 45 1.77 4.37 -3.92
C LEU A 45 0.83 5.32 -4.68
N MET A 46 -0.36 5.55 -4.12
CA MET A 46 -1.38 6.37 -4.77
C MET A 46 -2.39 6.88 -3.74
N MET A 47 -2.96 8.06 -4.01
CA MET A 47 -4.16 8.54 -3.33
C MET A 47 -5.38 8.24 -4.18
N ILE A 48 -6.40 7.65 -3.58
CA ILE A 48 -7.66 7.33 -4.27
C ILE A 48 -8.86 7.71 -3.41
N ARG A 49 -9.99 7.96 -4.07
CA ARG A 49 -11.28 8.06 -3.40
C ARG A 49 -11.89 6.66 -3.29
N VAL A 50 -12.34 6.30 -2.10
CA VAL A 50 -13.01 5.05 -1.79
C VAL A 50 -14.41 5.32 -1.25
N GLU A 51 -15.30 4.36 -1.46
CA GLU A 51 -16.57 4.29 -0.76
C GLU A 51 -16.38 3.63 0.61
N GLU A 52 -17.40 3.72 1.46
CA GLU A 52 -17.40 3.02 2.74
C GLU A 52 -17.31 1.51 2.49
N ASN A 53 -16.47 0.81 3.25
CA ASN A 53 -16.34 -0.65 3.16
C ASN A 53 -15.91 -1.15 1.76
N GLN A 54 -15.11 -0.36 1.04
CA GLN A 54 -14.62 -0.66 -0.31
C GLN A 54 -13.90 -2.02 -0.37
N MET A 55 -14.31 -2.87 -1.32
CA MET A 55 -13.62 -4.11 -1.65
C MET A 55 -12.46 -3.86 -2.62
N VAL A 56 -11.33 -4.53 -2.40
CA VAL A 56 -10.16 -4.46 -3.28
C VAL A 56 -9.58 -5.85 -3.51
N ASP A 57 -9.11 -6.11 -4.73
CA ASP A 57 -8.23 -7.25 -5.01
C ASP A 57 -6.78 -6.81 -4.78
N VAL A 58 -6.04 -7.58 -3.98
CA VAL A 58 -4.64 -7.31 -3.68
C VAL A 58 -3.81 -8.51 -4.11
N LYS A 59 -2.81 -8.25 -4.97
CA LYS A 59 -1.67 -9.13 -5.18
C LYS A 59 -0.44 -8.43 -4.63
N TYR A 60 0.22 -9.03 -3.67
CA TYR A 60 1.36 -8.44 -2.98
C TYR A 60 2.44 -9.49 -2.77
N ARG A 61 3.67 -9.16 -3.15
CA ARG A 61 4.83 -10.02 -3.01
C ARG A 61 6.03 -9.23 -2.51
N VAL A 62 6.66 -9.69 -1.45
CA VAL A 62 7.95 -9.25 -0.94
C VAL A 62 9.03 -10.10 -1.60
N LEU A 63 9.82 -9.47 -2.47
CA LEU A 63 10.92 -10.11 -3.19
C LEU A 63 12.19 -10.19 -2.35
N GLU A 64 12.39 -9.22 -1.45
CA GLU A 64 13.54 -9.13 -0.57
C GLU A 64 13.16 -8.34 0.68
N GLY A 65 13.83 -8.60 1.81
CA GLY A 65 13.67 -7.87 3.06
C GLY A 65 12.33 -8.13 3.75
N SER A 66 11.81 -7.12 4.44
CA SER A 66 10.50 -7.17 5.09
C SER A 66 9.69 -5.94 4.73
N CYS A 67 8.40 -6.11 4.44
CA CYS A 67 7.56 -5.01 4.00
C CYS A 67 6.08 -5.25 4.35
N ALA A 68 5.41 -4.17 4.75
CA ALA A 68 4.00 -4.12 5.00
C ALA A 68 3.31 -3.25 3.94
N LEU A 69 2.20 -3.74 3.38
CA LEU A 69 1.28 -2.95 2.59
C LEU A 69 0.16 -2.43 3.50
N GLY A 70 -0.20 -1.15 3.32
CA GLY A 70 -1.32 -0.56 4.03
C GLY A 70 -1.84 0.69 3.36
N TYR A 71 -2.76 1.36 4.05
CA TYR A 71 -3.27 2.66 3.65
C TYR A 71 -3.32 3.61 4.82
N THR A 72 -3.31 4.90 4.51
CA THR A 72 -3.52 5.96 5.50
C THR A 72 -4.84 6.66 5.27
N GLN A 73 -5.60 6.89 6.35
CA GLN A 73 -6.80 7.72 6.38
C GLN A 73 -6.83 8.50 7.69
N LYS A 74 -7.19 9.79 7.66
CA LYS A 74 -7.26 10.66 8.87
C LYS A 74 -6.01 10.56 9.78
N LYS A 75 -4.82 10.47 9.18
CA LYS A 75 -3.50 10.31 9.86
C LYS A 75 -3.28 8.97 10.58
N GLN A 76 -4.18 8.01 10.45
CA GLN A 76 -3.98 6.63 10.93
C GLN A 76 -3.49 5.75 9.79
N PHE A 77 -2.59 4.81 10.11
CA PHE A 77 -2.11 3.79 9.18
C PHE A 77 -2.79 2.46 9.48
N HIS A 78 -3.37 1.86 8.46
CA HIS A 78 -4.06 0.58 8.53
C HIS A 78 -3.27 -0.43 7.72
N VAL A 79 -2.87 -1.52 8.37
CA VAL A 79 -2.13 -2.61 7.75
C VAL A 79 -3.12 -3.48 6.96
N ILE A 80 -2.78 -3.77 5.70
CA ILE A 80 -3.50 -4.73 4.86
C ILE A 80 -2.86 -6.10 4.98
N THR A 81 -1.53 -6.15 4.83
CA THR A 81 -0.74 -7.38 4.95
C THR A 81 0.72 -7.04 5.24
N GLU A 82 1.41 -7.95 5.94
CA GLU A 82 2.87 -7.94 6.14
C GLU A 82 3.56 -9.10 5.38
N GLU A 83 2.76 -9.95 4.76
CA GLU A 83 3.19 -11.17 4.07
C GLU A 83 2.64 -11.19 2.65
N ASP A 84 3.21 -12.05 1.82
CA ASP A 84 2.75 -12.33 0.46
C ASP A 84 1.28 -12.74 0.46
N CYS A 85 0.49 -12.14 -0.43
CA CYS A 85 -0.91 -12.51 -0.56
C CYS A 85 -1.48 -12.25 -1.96
N GLU A 86 -2.47 -13.06 -2.32
CA GLU A 86 -3.36 -12.83 -3.45
C GLU A 86 -4.79 -13.08 -2.99
N LYS A 87 -5.51 -12.00 -2.61
CA LYS A 87 -6.84 -12.12 -2.01
C LYS A 87 -7.69 -10.86 -2.19
N GLN A 88 -9.01 -11.03 -2.07
CA GLN A 88 -9.94 -9.91 -1.93
C GLN A 88 -9.99 -9.47 -0.46
N ILE A 89 -9.97 -8.16 -0.24
CA ILE A 89 -9.96 -7.58 1.10
C ILE A 89 -10.98 -6.46 1.15
N LYS A 90 -11.74 -6.44 2.25
CA LYS A 90 -12.61 -5.32 2.60
C LYS A 90 -11.79 -4.28 3.35
N LEU A 91 -11.66 -3.08 2.80
CA LEU A 91 -10.99 -1.99 3.51
C LEU A 91 -11.89 -1.48 4.62
N ASP A 92 -11.36 -1.44 5.84
CA ASP A 92 -11.98 -0.74 6.97
C ASP A 92 -11.70 0.76 6.84
N ALA A 93 -12.28 1.36 5.81
CA ALA A 93 -12.11 2.75 5.44
C ALA A 93 -13.47 3.43 5.34
N HIS A 94 -13.53 4.66 5.84
CA HIS A 94 -14.68 5.52 5.61
C HIS A 94 -14.68 6.05 4.18
N LYS A 95 -15.85 6.39 3.66
CA LYS A 95 -15.98 7.10 2.39
C LYS A 95 -15.10 8.36 2.37
N GLY A 96 -14.30 8.52 1.32
CA GLY A 96 -13.40 9.66 1.18
C GLY A 96 -12.06 9.27 0.56
N PHE A 97 -11.01 10.03 0.84
CA PHE A 97 -9.68 9.76 0.30
C PHE A 97 -8.86 8.89 1.25
N ILE A 98 -8.21 7.87 0.68
CA ILE A 98 -7.15 7.11 1.34
C ILE A 98 -5.87 7.21 0.52
N ARG A 99 -4.73 6.98 1.16
CA ARG A 99 -3.44 6.88 0.48
C ARG A 99 -2.80 5.53 0.77
N PHE A 100 -2.68 4.69 -0.27
CA PHE A 100 -1.93 3.45 -0.18
C PHE A 100 -0.44 3.73 -0.01
N ARG A 101 0.20 2.93 0.83
CA ARG A 101 1.61 3.02 1.17
C ARG A 101 2.17 1.65 1.44
N VAL A 102 3.45 1.50 1.20
CA VAL A 102 4.24 0.40 1.76
C VAL A 102 5.20 0.93 2.81
N ILE A 103 5.55 0.10 3.79
CA ILE A 103 6.57 0.37 4.80
C ILE A 103 7.49 -0.84 4.85
N GLY A 104 8.78 -0.69 4.56
CA GLY A 104 9.70 -1.82 4.50
C GLY A 104 11.09 -1.52 5.03
N GLU A 105 11.87 -2.57 5.20
CA GLU A 105 13.27 -2.54 5.64
C GLU A 105 14.09 -3.40 4.67
N LYS A 106 15.02 -2.76 3.95
CA LYS A 106 15.79 -3.37 2.84
C LYS A 106 14.90 -4.18 1.89
N ALA A 107 13.73 -3.61 1.58
CA ALA A 107 12.65 -4.30 0.93
C ALA A 107 12.68 -4.12 -0.59
N SER A 108 12.26 -5.16 -1.30
CA SER A 108 11.87 -5.08 -2.70
C SER A 108 10.48 -5.71 -2.84
N VAL A 109 9.54 -5.06 -3.51
CA VAL A 109 8.14 -5.53 -3.61
C VAL A 109 7.56 -5.39 -5.01
N HIS A 110 6.66 -6.31 -5.33
CA HIS A 110 5.73 -6.21 -6.45
C HIS A 110 4.30 -6.21 -5.91
N LEU A 111 3.47 -5.30 -6.42
CA LEU A 111 2.08 -5.17 -6.00
C LEU A 111 1.14 -4.82 -7.15
N GLU A 112 -0.08 -5.31 -7.02
CA GLU A 112 -1.26 -4.92 -7.77
C GLU A 112 -2.42 -4.70 -6.79
N ILE A 113 -3.07 -3.55 -6.88
CA ILE A 113 -4.26 -3.23 -6.08
C ILE A 113 -5.35 -2.77 -7.03
N LYS A 114 -6.42 -3.55 -7.15
CA LYS A 114 -7.57 -3.24 -8.01
C LYS A 114 -8.79 -2.92 -7.17
N MET A 115 -9.41 -1.78 -7.42
CA MET A 115 -10.69 -1.46 -6.79
C MET A 115 -11.80 -2.30 -7.42
N ILE A 116 -12.60 -2.98 -6.60
CA ILE A 116 -13.81 -3.65 -7.07
C ILE A 116 -14.96 -2.64 -6.98
N ASN A 117 -15.40 -2.10 -8.10
CA ASN A 117 -16.64 -1.33 -8.08
C ASN A 117 -17.78 -2.32 -7.83
N LYS A 118 -18.69 -1.99 -6.91
CA LYS A 118 -20.03 -2.56 -7.00
C LYS A 118 -20.63 -1.93 -8.25
N ASP A 119 -20.83 -2.71 -9.29
CA ASP A 119 -21.69 -2.29 -10.39
C ASP A 119 -23.03 -1.91 -9.77
N ILE A 120 -23.46 -0.67 -10.03
CA ILE A 120 -24.81 -0.17 -9.71
C ILE A 120 -25.68 -0.57 -10.88
#